data_AF-A0A2V7YRJ1-F1
#
_entry.id   AF-A0A2V7YRJ1-F1
#
_cell.length_a   1.000
_cell.length_b   1.000
_cell.length_c   1.000
_cell.angle_alpha   90.00
_cell.angle_beta   90.00
_cell.angle_gamma   90.00
#
_symmetry.space_group_name_H-M   'P 1'
#
loop_
_entity.id
_entity.type
_entity.pdbx_description
1 polymer ?
#
loop_
_entity_poly.entity_id
_entity_poly.type
_entity_poly.pdbx_seq_one_letter_code
_entity_poly.pdbx_strand_id
1 'polypeptide(L)'
;MPRTRAAAAASSQDRKKTVRLPQGWRTTDKDEIQRRRQRAASEALTVEALEPDHPVFGTFRVSSETGSAYEVEIRSLYEHNNSCGCPDYEVNGLGTCKHVEAVLARVSSSRKTRQAPRRIEVFLRRTGEQPEVRAQMLERSGSSAAYALIARYFTDQGALRGNPLSRLPDLARALAAAPPRVRAGIRLSRHLLPWIEQERRKAARQTARERFLADVQAGRATLDLVRVPLYPYQQEGMLHLAFTERALLADEMGLGKTVQAIAACELLRRLRGIERVLVICPASLKGEWEEQIARFTSLPSR
;
A
#
# COMPACT_ATOMS: atom_id res chain seq x y z
N MET A 1 53.79 55.81 8.56
CA MET A 1 52.45 55.83 9.18
C MET A 1 51.47 55.15 8.22
N PRO A 2 50.97 53.96 8.57
CA PRO A 2 50.43 52.97 7.64
C PRO A 2 48.89 53.01 7.56
N ARG A 3 48.31 52.54 6.47
CA ARG A 3 46.97 51.94 6.47
C ARG A 3 46.96 50.67 5.63
N THR A 4 47.29 49.57 6.31
CA THR A 4 46.86 48.22 5.98
C THR A 4 45.35 48.19 5.76
N ARG A 5 44.89 47.69 4.61
CA ARG A 5 43.51 47.21 4.47
C ARG A 5 43.55 45.74 4.07
N ALA A 6 43.14 44.94 5.04
CA ALA A 6 43.07 43.49 5.02
C ALA A 6 42.18 42.98 3.89
N ALA A 7 42.61 41.86 3.31
CA ALA A 7 41.77 40.98 2.50
C ALA A 7 40.58 40.52 3.35
N ALA A 8 39.37 40.91 2.96
CA ALA A 8 38.15 40.34 3.49
C ALA A 8 37.87 39.04 2.72
N ALA A 9 38.20 37.91 3.33
CA ALA A 9 37.73 36.60 2.93
C ALA A 9 36.19 36.59 3.00
N ALA A 10 35.52 36.45 1.86
CA ALA A 10 34.08 36.22 1.82
C ALA A 10 33.80 34.79 2.33
N SER A 11 33.37 34.68 3.58
CA SER A 11 33.02 33.42 4.22
C SER A 11 31.75 32.83 3.60
N SER A 12 31.88 31.60 3.12
CA SER A 12 30.82 30.69 2.72
C SER A 12 29.82 30.43 3.86
N GLN A 13 28.59 30.92 3.75
CA GLN A 13 27.45 30.43 4.54
C GLN A 13 26.14 30.56 3.75
N ASP A 14 26.01 29.76 2.69
CA ASP A 14 24.71 29.51 2.07
C ASP A 14 24.00 28.39 2.86
N ARG A 15 23.50 28.74 4.05
CA ARG A 15 22.66 27.86 4.86
C ARG A 15 21.35 27.64 4.10
N LYS A 16 21.19 26.46 3.48
CA LYS A 16 19.91 25.99 2.93
C LYS A 16 18.79 26.24 3.96
N LYS A 17 17.94 27.25 3.72
CA LYS A 17 16.77 27.53 4.56
C LYS A 17 15.88 26.30 4.54
N THR A 18 15.82 25.58 5.65
CA THR A 18 14.84 24.52 5.88
C THR A 18 13.45 25.15 5.82
N VAL A 19 12.70 24.86 4.75
CA VAL A 19 11.32 25.35 4.59
C VAL A 19 10.50 24.88 5.79
N ARG A 20 10.02 25.80 6.61
CA ARG A 20 9.16 25.46 7.75
C ARG A 20 7.77 25.12 7.22
N LEU A 21 7.39 23.85 7.28
CA LEU A 21 6.10 23.37 6.79
C LEU A 21 4.98 23.67 7.80
N PRO A 22 3.72 23.83 7.33
CA PRO A 22 2.57 24.00 8.21
C PRO A 22 2.52 22.87 9.24
N GLN A 23 2.15 23.18 10.48
CA GLN A 23 1.93 22.18 11.54
C GLN A 23 0.43 21.85 11.63
N GLY A 24 0.09 20.61 11.99
CA GLY A 24 -1.29 20.14 12.14
C GLY A 24 -1.84 19.39 10.93
N TRP A 25 -3.17 19.21 10.92
CA TRP A 25 -3.89 18.28 10.02
C TRP A 25 -4.42 18.98 8.76
N ARG A 26 -4.43 20.32 8.74
CA ARG A 26 -4.81 21.13 7.58
C ARG A 26 -3.58 21.37 6.70
N THR A 27 -3.31 20.43 5.82
CA THR A 27 -2.16 20.43 4.91
C THR A 27 -2.61 20.15 3.50
N THR A 28 -1.92 20.73 2.51
CA THR A 28 -2.13 20.42 1.10
C THR A 28 -1.26 19.24 0.66
N ASP A 29 -1.59 18.63 -0.48
CA ASP A 29 -0.73 17.61 -1.11
C ASP A 29 0.70 18.11 -1.33
N LYS A 30 0.87 19.40 -1.66
CA LYS A 30 2.18 20.02 -1.83
C LYS A 30 2.98 20.04 -0.52
N ASP A 31 2.32 20.37 0.58
CA ASP A 31 2.95 20.35 1.91
C ASP A 31 3.39 18.93 2.28
N GLU A 32 2.51 17.95 2.06
CA GLU A 32 2.75 16.54 2.37
C GLU A 32 3.85 15.91 1.50
N ILE A 33 3.93 16.26 0.22
CA ILE A 33 5.05 15.89 -0.65
C ILE A 33 6.35 16.54 -0.15
N GLN A 34 6.32 17.81 0.25
CA GLN A 34 7.49 18.49 0.76
C GLN A 34 7.99 17.89 2.09
N ARG A 35 7.10 17.40 2.96
CA ARG A 35 7.48 16.62 4.17
C ARG A 35 8.23 15.34 3.80
N ARG A 36 7.81 14.63 2.75
CA ARG A 36 8.49 13.42 2.24
C ARG A 36 9.88 13.74 1.70
N ARG A 37 10.03 14.85 0.98
CA ARG A 37 11.34 15.37 0.53
C ARG A 37 12.27 15.73 1.68
N GLN A 38 11.75 16.38 2.71
CA GLN A 38 12.55 16.72 3.90
C GLN A 38 13.01 15.45 4.62
N ARG A 39 12.10 14.50 4.87
CA ARG A 39 12.46 13.21 5.48
C ARG A 39 13.49 12.44 4.65
N ALA A 40 13.34 12.41 3.33
CA ALA A 40 14.31 11.79 2.43
C ALA A 40 15.71 12.40 2.53
N ALA A 41 15.81 13.70 2.83
CA ALA A 41 17.08 14.42 2.95
C ALA A 41 17.68 14.38 4.37
N SER A 42 16.84 14.26 5.41
CA SER A 42 17.28 14.30 6.81
C SER A 42 17.50 12.92 7.43
N GLU A 43 16.77 11.90 6.97
CA GLU A 43 16.92 10.54 7.48
C GLU A 43 18.07 9.82 6.77
N ALA A 44 18.81 8.99 7.51
CA ALA A 44 19.87 8.16 6.98
C ALA A 44 19.29 6.98 6.17
N LEU A 45 19.13 7.20 4.87
CA LEU A 45 18.63 6.21 3.91
C LEU A 45 19.76 5.77 2.98
N THR A 46 19.97 4.46 2.86
CA THR A 46 20.88 3.88 1.88
C THR A 46 20.12 3.51 0.62
N VAL A 47 20.62 3.90 -0.54
CA VAL A 47 20.00 3.60 -1.85
C VAL A 47 20.94 2.77 -2.70
N GLU A 48 20.54 1.53 -2.99
CA GLU A 48 21.24 0.54 -3.80
C GLU A 48 20.49 0.32 -5.12
N ALA A 49 21.19 0.31 -6.26
CA ALA A 49 20.58 -0.01 -7.56
C ALA A 49 20.53 -1.53 -7.74
N LEU A 50 19.33 -2.08 -7.98
CA LEU A 50 19.12 -3.52 -8.22
C LEU A 50 19.20 -3.87 -9.72
N GLU A 51 19.11 -2.87 -10.59
CA GLU A 51 19.28 -3.01 -12.04
C GLU A 51 20.46 -2.12 -12.48
N PRO A 52 21.71 -2.63 -12.47
CA PRO A 52 22.90 -1.82 -12.77
C PRO A 52 22.86 -1.16 -14.16
N ASP A 53 22.26 -1.85 -15.15
CA ASP A 53 22.07 -1.36 -16.52
C ASP A 53 20.99 -0.28 -16.64
N HIS A 54 20.22 -0.06 -15.57
CA HIS A 54 19.18 0.96 -15.49
C HIS A 54 19.40 1.89 -14.29
N PRO A 55 20.50 2.67 -14.29
CA PRO A 55 20.95 3.44 -13.13
C PRO A 55 20.09 4.68 -12.80
N VAL A 56 19.08 4.98 -13.63
CA VAL A 56 18.14 6.09 -13.44
C VAL A 56 16.70 5.57 -13.42
N PHE A 57 16.27 4.91 -14.50
CA PHE A 57 14.91 4.37 -14.66
C PHE A 57 14.87 2.86 -14.42
N GLY A 58 15.12 2.47 -13.18
CA GLY A 58 15.25 1.07 -12.77
C GLY A 58 14.66 0.80 -11.39
N THR A 59 14.99 -0.38 -10.86
CA THR A 59 14.68 -0.74 -9.48
C THR A 59 15.83 -0.37 -8.54
N PHE A 60 15.46 0.16 -7.38
CA PHE A 60 16.36 0.46 -6.27
C PHE A 60 15.86 -0.19 -4.99
N ARG A 61 16.77 -0.58 -4.11
CA ARG A 61 16.48 -0.90 -2.71
C ARG A 61 16.83 0.31 -1.86
N VAL A 62 15.90 0.71 -1.00
CA VAL A 62 16.09 1.79 -0.04
C VAL A 62 15.98 1.22 1.37
N SER A 63 17.05 1.32 2.14
CA SER A 63 17.13 0.78 3.50
C SER A 63 17.27 1.91 4.53
N SER A 64 16.57 1.80 5.66
CA SER A 64 16.76 2.66 6.83
C SER A 64 17.74 2.03 7.83
N GLU A 65 18.34 2.85 8.68
CA GLU A 65 19.18 2.37 9.80
C GLU A 65 18.42 1.47 10.78
N THR A 66 17.11 1.64 10.88
CA THR A 66 16.23 0.81 11.72
C THR A 66 15.95 -0.59 11.14
N GLY A 67 16.58 -0.95 10.02
CA GLY A 67 16.52 -2.28 9.42
C GLY A 67 15.36 -2.50 8.43
N SER A 68 14.52 -1.49 8.17
CA SER A 68 13.48 -1.60 7.13
C SER A 68 14.09 -1.39 5.75
N ALA A 69 13.72 -2.22 4.78
CA ALA A 69 14.14 -2.08 3.39
C ALA A 69 12.94 -2.19 2.45
N TYR A 70 12.86 -1.28 1.48
CA TYR A 70 11.78 -1.24 0.50
C TYR A 70 12.33 -1.12 -0.91
N GLU A 71 11.65 -1.76 -1.85
CA GLU A 71 11.98 -1.63 -3.27
C GLU A 71 11.22 -0.46 -3.88
N VAL A 72 11.93 0.29 -4.73
CA VAL A 72 11.46 1.50 -5.39
C VAL A 72 11.71 1.35 -6.89
N GLU A 73 10.69 1.60 -7.71
CA GLU A 73 10.79 1.58 -9.16
C GLU A 73 10.63 2.98 -9.73
N ILE A 74 11.66 3.47 -10.43
CA ILE A 74 11.66 4.80 -11.05
C ILE A 74 11.30 4.69 -12.53
N ARG A 75 10.20 5.34 -12.91
CA ARG A 75 9.70 5.48 -14.29
C ARG A 75 9.73 6.91 -14.78
N SER A 76 9.60 7.86 -13.86
CA SER A 76 9.63 9.29 -14.16
C SER A 76 10.42 10.05 -13.11
N LEU A 77 11.17 11.07 -13.56
CA LEU A 77 11.88 11.99 -12.67
C LEU A 77 10.99 13.17 -12.22
N TYR A 78 9.81 13.32 -12.85
CA TYR A 78 8.98 14.51 -12.71
C TYR A 78 7.52 14.17 -12.40
N GLU A 79 7.01 13.06 -12.95
CA GLU A 79 5.65 12.59 -12.70
C GLU A 79 5.60 11.66 -11.49
N HIS A 80 4.47 11.67 -10.78
CA HIS A 80 4.20 10.82 -9.63
C HIS A 80 3.75 9.39 -10.02
N ASN A 81 4.45 8.80 -11.00
CA ASN A 81 4.18 7.46 -11.57
C ASN A 81 5.23 6.40 -11.17
N ASN A 82 6.12 6.74 -10.23
CA ASN A 82 7.07 5.82 -9.61
C ASN A 82 6.36 4.91 -8.63
N SER A 83 6.98 3.81 -8.19
CA SER A 83 6.36 2.88 -7.22
C SER A 83 7.28 2.63 -6.02
N CYS A 84 6.70 2.35 -4.86
CA CYS A 84 7.42 1.90 -3.67
C CYS A 84 6.57 0.90 -2.88
N GLY A 85 7.20 -0.10 -2.28
CA GLY A 85 6.54 -1.10 -1.44
C GLY A 85 6.40 -0.72 0.04
N CYS A 86 6.56 0.56 0.42
CA CYS A 86 6.45 0.96 1.81
C CYS A 86 5.00 1.32 2.20
N PRO A 87 4.59 1.12 3.48
CA PRO A 87 3.23 1.42 3.93
C PRO A 87 2.76 2.85 3.63
N ASP A 88 3.62 3.86 3.77
CA ASP A 88 3.30 5.26 3.46
C ASP A 88 2.84 5.40 1.99
N TYR A 89 3.61 4.86 1.04
CA TYR A 89 3.30 4.93 -0.38
C TYR A 89 2.02 4.18 -0.74
N GLU A 90 1.72 3.07 -0.05
CA GLU A 90 0.53 2.26 -0.33
C GLU A 90 -0.78 2.99 -0.02
N VAL A 91 -0.78 3.86 1.00
CA VAL A 91 -2.01 4.47 1.53
C VAL A 91 -2.14 5.97 1.29
N ASN A 92 -1.05 6.69 0.97
CA ASN A 92 -1.07 8.16 0.99
C ASN A 92 -1.73 8.83 -0.23
N GLY A 93 -1.88 8.15 -1.37
CA GLY A 93 -2.52 8.71 -2.57
C GLY A 93 -1.73 9.81 -3.30
N LEU A 94 -0.47 10.06 -2.94
CA LEU A 94 0.37 11.14 -3.48
C LEU A 94 1.30 10.70 -4.63
N GLY A 95 1.39 9.38 -4.88
CA GLY A 95 2.35 8.81 -5.83
C GLY A 95 3.82 9.06 -5.48
N THR A 96 4.13 9.37 -4.21
CA THR A 96 5.50 9.46 -3.69
C THR A 96 5.57 9.17 -2.18
N CYS A 97 6.77 8.88 -1.70
CA CYS A 97 7.10 8.70 -0.28
C CYS A 97 8.56 9.12 -0.06
N LYS A 98 9.04 9.11 1.19
CA LYS A 98 10.45 9.45 1.47
C LYS A 98 11.44 8.57 0.71
N HIS A 99 11.12 7.29 0.47
CA HIS A 99 12.00 6.38 -0.26
C HIS A 99 12.07 6.72 -1.75
N VAL A 100 10.92 7.05 -2.38
CA VAL A 100 10.89 7.52 -3.78
C VAL A 100 11.69 8.82 -3.90
N GLU A 101 11.47 9.79 -3.02
CA GLU A 101 12.20 11.07 -3.06
C GLU A 101 13.71 10.89 -2.81
N ALA A 102 14.13 9.94 -1.96
CA ALA A 102 15.54 9.63 -1.73
C ALA A 102 16.21 9.09 -3.00
N VAL A 103 15.53 8.18 -3.72
CA VAL A 103 16.03 7.68 -5.02
C VAL A 103 16.07 8.80 -6.04
N LEU A 104 15.00 9.61 -6.16
CA LEU A 104 14.93 10.75 -7.07
C LEU A 104 16.07 11.74 -6.83
N ALA A 105 16.39 12.07 -5.58
CA ALA A 105 17.50 12.95 -5.22
C ALA A 105 18.86 12.35 -5.66
N ARG A 106 19.06 11.04 -5.47
CA ARG A 106 20.27 10.33 -5.91
C ARG A 106 20.41 10.28 -7.43
N VAL A 107 19.36 9.90 -8.16
CA VAL A 107 19.46 9.74 -9.62
C VAL A 107 19.45 11.09 -10.35
N SER A 108 18.84 12.13 -9.77
CA SER A 108 18.84 13.48 -10.35
C SER A 108 20.21 14.15 -10.24
N SER A 109 21.02 13.84 -9.23
CA SER A 109 22.40 14.34 -9.11
C SER A 109 23.42 13.58 -9.97
N SER A 110 23.04 12.44 -10.53
CA SER A 110 23.89 11.63 -11.39
C SER A 110 24.14 12.27 -12.75
N ARG A 111 25.39 12.18 -13.26
CA ARG A 111 25.76 12.57 -14.64
C ARG A 111 25.40 11.51 -15.69
N LYS A 112 24.81 10.38 -15.29
CA LYS A 112 24.44 9.28 -16.19
C LYS A 112 23.27 9.68 -17.11
N THR A 113 23.18 9.02 -18.26
CA THR A 113 22.13 9.22 -19.26
C THR A 113 20.73 9.18 -18.65
N ARG A 114 19.97 10.27 -18.86
CA ARG A 114 18.57 10.42 -18.44
C ARG A 114 17.57 10.00 -19.53
N GLN A 115 18.01 9.21 -20.50
CA GLN A 115 17.10 8.66 -21.50
C GLN A 115 16.29 7.53 -20.88
N ALA A 116 14.96 7.68 -20.87
CA ALA A 116 14.07 6.64 -20.42
C ALA A 116 14.18 5.40 -21.34
N PRO A 117 14.19 4.17 -20.79
CA PRO A 117 14.20 2.94 -21.56
C PRO A 117 13.05 2.87 -22.56
N ARG A 118 13.29 2.35 -23.76
CA ARG A 118 12.26 2.13 -24.79
C ARG A 118 11.50 0.83 -24.52
N ARG A 119 10.82 0.76 -23.37
CA ARG A 119 9.97 -0.38 -22.98
C ARG A 119 8.62 0.12 -22.46
N ILE A 120 7.60 -0.72 -22.55
CA ILE A 120 6.30 -0.48 -21.97
C ILE A 120 6.37 -0.81 -20.48
N GLU A 121 5.93 0.11 -19.64
CA GLU A 121 5.87 -0.06 -18.18
C GLU A 121 4.43 -0.30 -17.78
N VAL A 122 4.13 -1.47 -17.20
CA VAL A 122 2.82 -1.76 -16.58
C VAL A 122 2.97 -1.69 -15.07
N PHE A 123 2.20 -0.84 -14.42
CA PHE A 123 2.40 -0.54 -12.99
C PHE A 123 1.12 -0.11 -12.30
N LEU A 124 1.20 0.01 -10.98
CA LEU A 124 0.12 0.53 -10.16
C LEU A 124 0.37 2.01 -9.88
N ARG A 125 -0.48 2.88 -10.42
CA ARG A 125 -0.51 4.32 -10.15
C ARG A 125 -1.31 4.54 -8.87
N ARG A 126 -0.72 5.21 -7.88
CA ARG A 126 -1.34 5.51 -6.58
C ARG A 126 -1.51 7.01 -6.33
N THR A 127 -1.82 7.76 -7.39
CA THR A 127 -2.21 9.16 -7.26
C THR A 127 -3.74 9.24 -7.27
N GLY A 128 -4.34 9.83 -6.24
CA GLY A 128 -5.79 9.89 -6.07
C GLY A 128 -6.34 8.84 -5.10
N GLU A 129 -7.67 8.69 -5.08
CA GLU A 129 -8.39 7.91 -4.06
C GLU A 129 -8.23 6.39 -4.21
N GLN A 130 -8.17 5.90 -5.46
CA GLN A 130 -8.10 4.47 -5.75
C GLN A 130 -6.87 4.16 -6.61
N PRO A 131 -6.14 3.07 -6.32
CA PRO A 131 -5.05 2.62 -7.18
C PRO A 131 -5.55 2.23 -8.58
N GLU A 132 -4.81 2.66 -9.62
CA GLU A 132 -5.11 2.33 -11.02
C GLU A 132 -3.98 1.51 -11.63
N VAL A 133 -4.31 0.42 -12.33
CA VAL A 133 -3.33 -0.30 -13.16
C VAL A 133 -3.15 0.46 -14.47
N ARG A 134 -1.92 0.90 -14.75
CA ARG A 134 -1.58 1.71 -15.92
C ARG A 134 -0.49 1.07 -16.77
N ALA A 135 -0.49 1.42 -18.06
CA ALA A 135 0.59 1.16 -19.00
C ALA A 135 1.12 2.49 -19.57
N GLN A 136 2.44 2.71 -19.53
CA GLN A 136 3.10 3.90 -20.11
C GLN A 136 3.93 3.52 -21.34
N MET A 137 4.25 4.50 -22.20
CA MET A 137 5.06 4.37 -23.43
C MET A 137 4.35 3.65 -24.60
N LEU A 138 3.02 3.65 -24.59
CA LEU A 138 2.19 3.03 -25.64
C LEU A 138 2.38 3.70 -27.01
N GLU A 139 2.29 5.02 -27.09
CA GLU A 139 2.39 5.78 -28.35
C GLU A 139 3.75 5.60 -29.05
N ARG A 140 4.84 5.48 -28.28
CA ARG A 140 6.20 5.29 -28.79
C ARG A 140 6.45 3.87 -29.33
N SER A 141 5.49 2.97 -29.15
CA SER A 141 5.61 1.54 -29.42
C SER A 141 4.65 1.05 -30.51
N GLY A 142 3.91 1.95 -31.17
CA GLY A 142 2.69 1.69 -31.96
C GLY A 142 2.77 0.66 -33.12
N SER A 143 3.93 0.08 -33.40
CA SER A 143 4.13 -0.97 -34.41
C SER A 143 4.85 -2.22 -33.88
N SER A 144 5.15 -2.28 -32.59
CA SER A 144 5.87 -3.40 -31.98
C SER A 144 4.94 -4.55 -31.55
N ALA A 145 5.44 -5.78 -31.60
CA ALA A 145 4.72 -6.94 -31.05
C ALA A 145 4.45 -6.80 -29.53
N ALA A 146 5.30 -6.07 -28.80
CA ALA A 146 5.06 -5.71 -27.40
C ALA A 146 3.82 -4.83 -27.23
N TYR A 147 3.70 -3.79 -28.06
CA TYR A 147 2.51 -2.95 -28.09
C TYR A 147 1.26 -3.75 -28.45
N ALA A 148 1.31 -4.57 -29.51
CA ALA A 148 0.18 -5.38 -29.94
C ALA A 148 -0.32 -6.34 -28.85
N LEU A 149 0.56 -6.83 -27.96
CA LEU A 149 0.17 -7.64 -26.80
C LEU A 149 -0.51 -6.77 -25.75
N ILE A 150 0.11 -5.66 -25.35
CA ILE A 150 -0.40 -4.78 -24.28
C ILE A 150 -1.71 -4.09 -24.68
N ALA A 151 -1.86 -3.70 -25.94
CA ALA A 151 -3.04 -3.05 -26.48
C ALA A 151 -4.32 -3.90 -26.40
N ARG A 152 -4.22 -5.21 -26.13
CA ARG A 152 -5.38 -6.07 -25.83
C ARG A 152 -5.96 -5.80 -24.45
N TYR A 153 -5.11 -5.38 -23.51
CA TYR A 153 -5.45 -5.22 -22.09
C TYR A 153 -5.65 -3.76 -21.69
N PHE A 154 -5.04 -2.80 -22.38
CA PHE A 154 -5.03 -1.39 -21.99
C PHE A 154 -5.64 -0.49 -23.07
N THR A 155 -6.36 0.55 -22.65
CA THR A 155 -6.79 1.64 -23.52
C THR A 155 -5.59 2.40 -24.10
N ASP A 156 -5.82 3.22 -25.12
CA ASP A 156 -4.77 4.03 -25.73
C ASP A 156 -4.19 5.06 -24.75
N GLN A 157 -5.00 5.47 -23.76
CA GLN A 157 -4.60 6.30 -22.61
C GLN A 157 -3.86 5.51 -21.52
N GLY A 158 -3.64 4.21 -21.72
CA GLY A 158 -2.90 3.35 -20.80
C GLY A 158 -3.67 2.92 -19.57
N ALA A 159 -5.00 2.95 -19.56
CA ALA A 159 -5.81 2.42 -18.45
C ALA A 159 -6.17 0.94 -18.70
N LEU A 160 -6.12 0.10 -17.67
CA LEU A 160 -6.51 -1.31 -17.80
C LEU A 160 -7.99 -1.45 -18.15
N ARG A 161 -8.32 -2.31 -19.12
CA ARG A 161 -9.70 -2.61 -19.54
C ARG A 161 -10.29 -3.74 -18.71
N GLY A 162 -11.39 -3.47 -18.01
CA GLY A 162 -12.14 -4.47 -17.24
C GLY A 162 -11.53 -4.78 -15.87
N ASN A 163 -11.95 -5.87 -15.24
CA ASN A 163 -11.59 -6.19 -13.85
C ASN A 163 -10.10 -6.61 -13.72
N PRO A 164 -9.30 -5.93 -12.88
CA PRO A 164 -7.91 -6.30 -12.61
C PRO A 164 -7.71 -7.75 -12.18
N LEU A 165 -8.63 -8.31 -11.38
CA LEU A 165 -8.56 -9.67 -10.83
C LEU A 165 -8.60 -10.76 -11.90
N SER A 166 -9.19 -10.50 -13.06
CA SER A 166 -9.20 -11.42 -14.20
C SER A 166 -8.16 -11.05 -15.25
N ARG A 167 -7.96 -9.74 -15.49
CA ARG A 167 -7.11 -9.24 -16.58
C ARG A 167 -5.62 -9.35 -16.31
N LEU A 168 -5.15 -9.08 -15.10
CA LEU A 168 -3.72 -9.16 -14.77
C LEU A 168 -3.16 -10.58 -14.83
N PRO A 169 -3.85 -11.61 -14.27
CA PRO A 169 -3.39 -12.99 -14.46
C PRO A 169 -3.36 -13.42 -15.92
N ASP A 170 -4.31 -12.95 -16.72
CA ASP A 170 -4.35 -13.25 -18.15
C ASP A 170 -3.20 -12.59 -18.91
N LEU A 171 -2.93 -11.31 -18.63
CA LEU A 171 -1.75 -10.62 -19.13
C LEU A 171 -0.45 -11.33 -18.74
N ALA A 172 -0.32 -11.78 -17.49
CA ALA A 172 0.85 -12.51 -17.01
C ALA A 172 1.07 -13.82 -17.78
N ARG A 173 0.00 -14.59 -18.05
CA ARG A 173 0.07 -15.79 -18.90
C ARG A 173 0.43 -15.47 -20.34
N ALA A 174 -0.19 -14.44 -20.93
CA ALA A 174 0.12 -14.02 -22.29
C ALA A 174 1.58 -13.57 -22.44
N LEU A 175 2.12 -12.88 -21.44
CA LEU A 175 3.54 -12.49 -21.39
C LEU A 175 4.45 -13.70 -21.23
N ALA A 176 4.13 -14.64 -20.35
CA ALA A 176 4.92 -15.86 -20.17
C ALA A 176 5.03 -16.69 -21.46
N ALA A 177 3.96 -16.73 -22.25
CA ALA A 177 3.92 -17.41 -23.56
C ALA A 177 4.57 -16.60 -24.70
N ALA A 178 4.91 -15.32 -24.48
CA ALA A 178 5.42 -14.45 -25.54
C ALA A 178 6.93 -14.68 -25.84
N PRO A 179 7.36 -14.45 -27.10
CA PRO A 179 8.78 -14.55 -27.47
C PRO A 179 9.68 -13.65 -26.61
N PRO A 180 10.95 -14.02 -26.35
CA PRO A 180 11.87 -13.24 -25.52
C PRO A 180 11.99 -11.76 -25.93
N ARG A 181 11.97 -11.46 -27.24
CA ARG A 181 12.01 -10.08 -27.76
C ARG A 181 10.78 -9.26 -27.35
N VAL A 182 9.60 -9.88 -27.28
CA VAL A 182 8.36 -9.22 -26.84
C VAL A 182 8.41 -8.97 -25.34
N ARG A 183 8.82 -9.98 -24.56
CA ARG A 183 8.99 -9.88 -23.11
C ARG A 183 9.99 -8.78 -22.73
N ALA A 184 11.11 -8.67 -23.44
CA ALA A 184 12.11 -7.63 -23.18
C ALA A 184 11.58 -6.19 -23.40
N GLY A 185 10.54 -6.04 -24.22
CA GLY A 185 9.88 -4.76 -24.47
C GLY A 185 8.86 -4.35 -23.41
N ILE A 186 8.60 -5.19 -22.40
CA ILE A 186 7.53 -4.99 -21.40
C ILE A 186 8.09 -5.25 -20.01
N ARG A 187 7.87 -4.30 -19.10
CA ARG A 187 8.14 -4.47 -17.68
C ARG A 187 6.84 -4.44 -16.90
N LEU A 188 6.58 -5.50 -16.14
CA LEU A 188 5.56 -5.50 -15.10
C LEU A 188 6.18 -5.03 -13.78
N SER A 189 5.55 -4.06 -13.14
CA SER A 189 5.92 -3.62 -11.80
C SER A 189 5.81 -4.78 -10.81
N ARG A 190 6.83 -4.93 -9.97
CA ARG A 190 6.84 -5.90 -8.87
C ARG A 190 5.73 -5.66 -7.84
N HIS A 191 5.16 -4.45 -7.79
CA HIS A 191 4.12 -4.07 -6.85
C HIS A 191 2.71 -4.47 -7.30
N LEU A 192 2.54 -4.98 -8.53
CA LEU A 192 1.24 -5.46 -9.02
C LEU A 192 0.80 -6.76 -8.33
N LEU A 193 1.73 -7.70 -8.10
CA LEU A 193 1.38 -9.00 -7.51
C LEU A 193 0.94 -8.90 -6.04
N PRO A 194 1.67 -8.18 -5.15
CA PRO A 194 1.20 -7.98 -3.77
C PRO A 194 -0.17 -7.29 -3.72
N TRP A 195 -0.39 -6.30 -4.60
CA TRP A 195 -1.66 -5.60 -4.69
C TRP A 195 -2.79 -6.49 -5.19
N ILE A 196 -2.57 -7.29 -6.25
CA ILE A 196 -3.65 -8.15 -6.77
C ILE A 196 -4.03 -9.23 -5.75
N GLU A 197 -3.09 -9.73 -4.97
CA GLU A 197 -3.36 -10.66 -3.88
C GLU A 197 -4.16 -10.00 -2.74
N GLN A 198 -3.87 -8.73 -2.42
CA GLN A 198 -4.69 -7.96 -1.50
C GLN A 198 -6.13 -7.78 -2.01
N GLU A 199 -6.31 -7.44 -3.28
CA GLU A 199 -7.63 -7.31 -3.90
C GLU A 199 -8.39 -8.64 -3.96
N ARG A 200 -7.70 -9.77 -4.23
CA ARG A 200 -8.29 -11.12 -4.16
C ARG A 200 -8.82 -11.43 -2.78
N ARG A 201 -8.00 -11.20 -1.74
CA ARG A 201 -8.42 -11.41 -0.36
C ARG A 201 -9.60 -10.52 0.02
N LYS A 202 -9.60 -9.26 -0.43
CA LYS A 202 -10.73 -8.34 -0.23
C LYS A 202 -12.02 -8.84 -0.88
N ALA A 203 -11.96 -9.22 -2.15
CA ALA A 203 -13.11 -9.78 -2.88
C ALA A 203 -13.62 -11.07 -2.23
N ALA A 204 -12.71 -11.99 -1.87
CA ALA A 204 -13.07 -13.26 -1.23
C ALA A 204 -13.78 -13.06 0.11
N ARG A 205 -13.34 -12.08 0.91
CA ARG A 205 -14.01 -11.72 2.18
C ARG A 205 -15.40 -11.13 1.96
N GLN A 206 -15.55 -10.27 0.96
CA GLN A 206 -16.85 -9.72 0.61
C GLN A 206 -17.82 -10.83 0.17
N THR A 207 -17.41 -11.70 -0.75
CA THR A 207 -18.20 -12.85 -1.18
C THR A 207 -18.53 -13.79 -0.02
N ALA A 208 -17.59 -14.02 0.90
CA ALA A 208 -17.85 -14.84 2.09
C ALA A 208 -18.89 -14.20 3.02
N ARG A 209 -18.86 -12.87 3.20
CA ARG A 209 -19.85 -12.12 3.98
C ARG A 209 -21.23 -12.22 3.34
N GLU A 210 -21.32 -11.94 2.04
CA GLU A 210 -22.57 -12.00 1.27
C GLU A 210 -23.19 -13.40 1.33
N ARG A 211 -22.37 -14.44 1.14
CA ARG A 211 -22.82 -15.83 1.26
C ARG A 211 -23.35 -16.14 2.65
N PHE A 212 -22.61 -15.75 3.69
CA PHE A 212 -23.04 -15.97 5.08
C PHE A 212 -24.39 -15.28 5.37
N LEU A 213 -24.56 -14.03 4.93
CA LEU A 213 -25.82 -13.31 5.11
C LEU A 213 -26.98 -13.95 4.34
N ALA A 214 -26.73 -14.47 3.13
CA ALA A 214 -27.72 -15.23 2.38
C ALA A 214 -28.09 -16.55 3.08
N ASP A 215 -27.13 -17.23 3.72
CA ASP A 215 -27.39 -18.42 4.53
C ASP A 215 -28.21 -18.08 5.80
N VAL A 216 -27.98 -16.92 6.41
CA VAL A 216 -28.82 -16.42 7.52
C VAL A 216 -30.26 -16.19 7.06
N GLN A 217 -30.44 -15.50 5.93
CA GLN A 217 -31.78 -15.25 5.37
C GLN A 217 -32.53 -16.55 5.00
N ALA A 218 -31.79 -17.57 4.57
CA ALA A 218 -32.35 -18.88 4.23
C ALA A 218 -32.49 -19.83 5.44
N GLY A 219 -32.21 -19.37 6.67
CA GLY A 219 -32.29 -20.20 7.88
C GLY A 219 -31.22 -21.29 8.00
N ARG A 220 -30.16 -21.25 7.18
CA ARG A 220 -29.03 -22.20 7.23
C ARG A 220 -27.90 -21.74 8.17
N ALA A 221 -27.90 -20.47 8.55
CA ALA A 221 -26.99 -19.88 9.52
C ALA A 221 -27.75 -18.96 10.48
N THR A 222 -27.10 -18.51 11.55
CA THR A 222 -27.69 -17.60 12.53
C THR A 222 -26.71 -16.51 12.95
N LEU A 223 -27.25 -15.34 13.31
CA LEU A 223 -26.52 -14.24 13.96
C LEU A 223 -26.53 -14.37 15.49
N ASP A 224 -27.35 -15.27 16.05
CA ASP A 224 -27.41 -15.59 17.48
C ASP A 224 -26.26 -16.53 17.85
N LEU A 225 -25.06 -15.97 17.90
CA LEU A 225 -23.82 -16.72 18.09
C LEU A 225 -23.44 -16.89 19.56
N VAL A 226 -23.87 -15.95 20.39
CA VAL A 226 -23.63 -15.90 21.84
C VAL A 226 -24.91 -16.21 22.62
N ARG A 227 -24.79 -16.46 23.93
CA ARG A 227 -25.92 -16.83 24.81
C ARG A 227 -27.00 -15.76 24.94
N VAL A 228 -26.67 -14.50 24.67
CA VAL A 228 -27.58 -13.36 24.77
C VAL A 228 -27.70 -12.72 23.39
N PRO A 229 -28.91 -12.44 22.88
CA PRO A 229 -29.08 -11.85 21.56
C PRO A 229 -28.39 -10.49 21.45
N LEU A 230 -27.71 -10.28 20.33
CA LEU A 230 -27.03 -9.01 20.02
C LEU A 230 -28.02 -7.99 19.46
N TYR A 231 -27.83 -6.71 19.79
CA TYR A 231 -28.53 -5.63 19.09
C TYR A 231 -28.08 -5.56 17.61
N PRO A 232 -28.92 -5.01 16.70
CA PRO A 232 -28.57 -4.93 15.27
C PRO A 232 -27.22 -4.25 14.99
N TYR A 233 -26.89 -3.17 15.70
CA TYR A 233 -25.60 -2.50 15.53
C TYR A 233 -24.41 -3.35 16.02
N GLN A 234 -24.61 -4.18 17.04
CA GLN A 234 -23.58 -5.11 17.54
C GLN A 234 -23.36 -6.26 16.57
N GLN A 235 -24.41 -6.71 15.88
CA GLN A 235 -24.30 -7.69 14.80
C GLN A 235 -23.48 -7.12 13.64
N GLU A 236 -23.69 -5.86 13.26
CA GLU A 236 -22.86 -5.21 12.24
C GLU A 236 -21.39 -5.09 12.66
N GLY A 237 -21.11 -4.69 13.90
CA GLY A 237 -19.74 -4.62 14.40
C GLY A 237 -19.07 -5.99 14.49
N MET A 238 -19.81 -7.02 14.90
CA MET A 238 -19.36 -8.43 14.86
C MET A 238 -19.04 -8.88 13.42
N LEU A 239 -19.92 -8.62 12.46
CA LEU A 239 -19.71 -8.95 11.05
C LEU A 239 -18.50 -8.19 10.48
N HIS A 240 -18.34 -6.92 10.84
CA HIS A 240 -17.17 -6.12 10.47
C HIS A 240 -15.89 -6.79 10.96
N LEU A 241 -15.82 -7.18 12.24
CA LEU A 241 -14.67 -7.86 12.82
C LEU A 241 -14.40 -9.23 12.19
N ALA A 242 -15.43 -10.03 11.93
CA ALA A 242 -15.28 -11.41 11.44
C ALA A 242 -14.91 -11.49 9.95
N PHE A 243 -15.35 -10.53 9.13
CA PHE A 243 -15.10 -10.52 7.68
C PHE A 243 -14.01 -9.53 7.24
N THR A 244 -13.36 -8.83 8.17
CA THR A 244 -12.23 -7.95 7.89
C THR A 244 -10.96 -8.53 8.51
N GLU A 245 -9.85 -8.56 7.76
CA GLU A 245 -8.57 -9.11 8.26
C GLU A 245 -8.00 -8.31 9.43
N ARG A 246 -7.93 -6.99 9.25
CA ARG A 246 -7.42 -6.05 10.25
C ARG A 246 -8.51 -5.01 10.45
N ALA A 247 -9.19 -5.09 11.58
CA ALA A 247 -10.35 -4.26 11.88
C ALA A 247 -10.08 -3.37 13.10
N LEU A 248 -10.67 -2.18 13.09
CA LEU A 248 -10.71 -1.29 14.24
C LEU A 248 -12.18 -1.09 14.61
N LEU A 249 -12.56 -1.56 15.81
CA LEU A 249 -13.88 -1.27 16.37
C LEU A 249 -13.75 -0.12 17.37
N ALA A 250 -14.18 1.07 16.96
CA ALA A 250 -14.05 2.31 17.71
C ALA A 250 -15.42 2.89 18.15
N ASP A 251 -16.40 2.01 18.39
CA ASP A 251 -17.70 2.40 18.95
C ASP A 251 -17.55 3.13 20.29
N GLU A 252 -18.55 3.95 20.63
CA GLU A 252 -18.60 4.68 21.90
C GLU A 252 -18.51 3.74 23.12
N MET A 253 -18.06 4.28 24.25
CA MET A 253 -18.03 3.56 25.52
C MET A 253 -19.46 3.13 25.90
N GLY A 254 -19.62 1.88 26.35
CA GLY A 254 -20.93 1.32 26.72
C GLY A 254 -21.67 0.57 25.60
N LEU A 255 -21.29 0.71 24.32
CA LEU A 255 -21.94 0.02 23.20
C LEU A 255 -21.60 -1.49 23.06
N GLY A 256 -20.94 -2.07 24.07
CA GLY A 256 -20.68 -3.52 24.10
C GLY A 256 -19.60 -4.00 23.13
N LYS A 257 -18.53 -3.23 22.91
CA LYS A 257 -17.39 -3.66 22.06
C LYS A 257 -16.84 -5.05 22.44
N THR A 258 -16.80 -5.37 23.73
CA THR A 258 -16.36 -6.68 24.24
C THR A 258 -17.25 -7.80 23.73
N VAL A 259 -18.59 -7.67 23.82
CA VAL A 259 -19.50 -8.71 23.33
C VAL A 259 -19.47 -8.84 21.81
N GLN A 260 -19.31 -7.73 21.08
CA GLN A 260 -19.13 -7.75 19.63
C GLN A 260 -17.87 -8.55 19.23
N ALA A 261 -16.75 -8.33 19.96
CA ALA A 261 -15.50 -9.05 19.73
C ALA A 261 -15.62 -10.54 20.06
N ILE A 262 -16.25 -10.90 21.18
CA ILE A 262 -16.50 -12.29 21.58
C ILE A 262 -17.36 -13.00 20.52
N ALA A 263 -18.44 -12.36 20.08
CA ALA A 263 -19.31 -12.91 19.05
C ALA A 263 -18.60 -13.07 17.69
N ALA A 264 -17.69 -12.14 17.35
CA ALA A 264 -16.88 -12.26 16.14
C ALA A 264 -15.90 -13.45 16.22
N CYS A 265 -15.31 -13.69 17.40
CA CYS A 265 -14.47 -14.85 17.65
C CYS A 265 -15.26 -16.16 17.52
N GLU A 266 -16.46 -16.22 18.08
CA GLU A 266 -17.35 -17.39 17.94
C GLU A 266 -17.76 -17.62 16.47
N LEU A 267 -18.05 -16.54 15.73
CA LEU A 267 -18.32 -16.63 14.29
C LEU A 267 -17.12 -17.17 13.51
N LEU A 268 -15.92 -16.67 13.80
CA LEU A 268 -14.67 -17.14 13.19
C LEU A 268 -14.38 -18.60 13.57
N ARG A 269 -14.66 -19.03 14.80
CA ARG A 269 -14.56 -20.43 15.21
C ARG A 269 -15.45 -21.32 14.35
N ARG A 270 -16.72 -20.93 14.14
CA ARG A 270 -17.68 -21.71 13.34
C ARG A 270 -17.36 -21.70 11.84
N LEU A 271 -16.98 -20.55 11.28
CA LEU A 271 -16.75 -20.41 9.84
C LEU A 271 -15.36 -20.85 9.39
N ARG A 272 -14.35 -20.75 10.26
CA ARG A 272 -12.94 -20.91 9.91
C ARG A 272 -12.18 -21.89 10.81
N GLY A 273 -12.84 -22.50 11.78
CA GLY A 273 -12.20 -23.46 12.68
C GLY A 273 -11.12 -22.84 13.57
N ILE A 274 -11.24 -21.56 13.93
CA ILE A 274 -10.29 -20.91 14.83
C ILE A 274 -10.43 -21.50 16.23
N GLU A 275 -9.38 -22.16 16.73
CA GLU A 275 -9.41 -22.84 18.04
C GLU A 275 -8.86 -21.99 19.19
N ARG A 276 -8.01 -21.00 18.89
CA ARG A 276 -7.33 -20.19 19.91
C ARG A 276 -7.36 -18.71 19.55
N VAL A 277 -7.72 -17.89 20.53
CA VAL A 277 -7.74 -16.42 20.44
C VAL A 277 -6.90 -15.86 21.57
N LEU A 278 -5.99 -14.93 21.25
CA LEU A 278 -5.20 -14.21 22.24
C LEU A 278 -5.79 -12.81 22.46
N VAL A 279 -6.24 -12.54 23.68
CA VAL A 279 -6.69 -11.20 24.08
C VAL A 279 -5.55 -10.51 24.82
N ILE A 280 -5.12 -9.35 24.30
CA ILE A 280 -4.15 -8.49 24.96
C ILE A 280 -4.92 -7.29 25.52
N CYS A 281 -4.92 -7.15 26.85
CA CYS A 281 -5.62 -6.08 27.55
C CYS A 281 -4.79 -5.57 28.75
N PRO A 282 -5.07 -4.36 29.28
CA PRO A 282 -4.55 -3.92 30.56
C PRO A 282 -4.80 -4.93 31.67
N ALA A 283 -3.88 -5.04 32.64
CA ALA A 283 -3.98 -6.02 33.72
C ALA A 283 -5.29 -5.90 34.52
N SER A 284 -5.82 -4.68 34.68
CA SER A 284 -7.09 -4.42 35.37
C SER A 284 -8.33 -4.94 34.66
N LEU A 285 -8.26 -5.23 33.35
CA LEU A 285 -9.41 -5.70 32.56
C LEU A 285 -9.44 -7.23 32.38
N LYS A 286 -8.45 -7.97 32.91
CA LYS A 286 -8.39 -9.43 32.73
C LYS A 286 -9.62 -10.15 33.31
N GLY A 287 -10.00 -9.81 34.55
CA GLY A 287 -11.17 -10.41 35.20
C GLY A 287 -12.48 -10.07 34.47
N GLU A 288 -12.61 -8.83 33.99
CA GLU A 288 -13.76 -8.42 33.17
C GLU A 288 -13.83 -9.24 31.88
N TRP A 289 -12.71 -9.46 31.18
CA TRP A 289 -12.69 -10.30 29.99
C TRP A 289 -13.11 -11.75 30.28
N GLU A 290 -12.59 -12.34 31.36
CA GLU A 290 -12.94 -13.70 31.79
C GLU A 290 -14.45 -13.82 32.09
N GLU A 291 -15.01 -12.86 32.84
CA GLU A 291 -16.44 -12.80 33.16
C GLU A 291 -17.30 -12.65 31.90
N GLN A 292 -16.95 -11.73 30.99
CA GLN A 292 -17.72 -11.51 29.76
C GLN A 292 -17.66 -12.73 28.83
N ILE A 293 -16.52 -13.42 28.73
CA ILE A 293 -16.38 -14.66 27.96
C ILE A 293 -17.28 -15.75 28.56
N ALA A 294 -17.24 -15.96 29.88
CA ALA A 294 -18.05 -16.96 30.57
C ALA A 294 -19.56 -16.63 30.52
N ARG A 295 -19.91 -15.34 30.51
CA ARG A 295 -21.29 -14.87 30.39
C ARG A 295 -21.88 -15.15 29.00
N PHE A 296 -21.14 -14.80 27.94
CA PHE A 296 -21.66 -14.85 26.56
C PHE A 296 -21.40 -16.17 25.84
N THR A 297 -20.45 -17.00 26.31
CA THR A 297 -20.07 -18.25 25.66
C THR A 297 -19.87 -19.38 26.66
N SER A 298 -19.82 -20.62 26.19
CA SER A 298 -19.36 -21.79 26.95
C SER A 298 -17.88 -22.11 26.73
N LEU A 299 -17.14 -21.19 26.09
CA LEU A 299 -15.74 -21.43 25.76
C LEU A 299 -14.85 -21.23 26.99
N PRO A 300 -13.76 -22.01 27.12
CA PRO A 300 -12.80 -21.79 28.18
C PRO A 300 -12.02 -20.48 27.94
N SER A 301 -11.76 -19.74 29.02
CA SER A 301 -10.74 -18.68 29.05
C SER A 301 -9.64 -19.10 30.04
N ARG A 302 -8.40 -18.84 29.69
CA ARG A 302 -7.20 -19.17 30.46
C ARG A 302 -6.18 -18.06 30.30
#